data_AF-A0A6B3GZM1-F1
#
_entry.id   AF-A0A6B3GZM1-F1
#
_cell.length_a   1.000
_cell.length_b   1.000
_cell.length_c   1.000
_cell.angle_alpha   90.00
_cell.angle_beta   90.00
_cell.angle_gamma   90.00
#
_symmetry.space_group_name_H-M   'P 1'
#
loop_
_entity.id
_entity.type
_entity.pdbx_description
1 polymer ?
#
loop_
_entity_poly.entity_id
_entity_poly.type
_entity_poly.pdbx_seq_one_letter_code
_entity_poly.pdbx_strand_id
1 'polypeptide(L)'
;SHKLGEVLSVADDITVIRRGTTVGTADPATTTTKQLAELMVGSELPSPETRESTVTDVPMLRVKDLALTVTDPDGTVRDVLAGVGFTIHKGEVLGIAGVEGNGQTELIEALMGMRDPDGGVITLDTDDISHSPTRKRREAGIGYIPEDRHRHGVLLDAPLWENRILGHVT
;
A
#
# COMPACT_ATOMS: atom_id res chain seq x y z
N SER A 1 -1.60 -19.26 9.01
CA SER A 1 -1.74 -17.79 9.08
C SER A 1 -0.36 -17.15 9.16
N HIS A 2 -0.18 -15.89 8.77
CA HIS A 2 1.06 -15.12 8.97
C HIS A 2 0.94 -14.07 10.09
N LYS A 3 -0.24 -13.97 10.72
CA LYS A 3 -0.47 -13.14 11.90
C LYS A 3 0.06 -13.89 13.12
N LEU A 4 1.35 -13.78 13.37
CA LEU A 4 2.07 -14.65 14.31
C LEU A 4 1.54 -14.58 15.76
N GLY A 5 1.11 -13.41 16.22
CA GLY A 5 0.51 -13.27 17.55
C GLY A 5 -0.80 -14.07 17.68
N GLU A 6 -1.61 -14.09 16.63
CA GLU A 6 -2.82 -14.92 16.57
C GLU A 6 -2.45 -16.41 16.59
N VAL A 7 -1.50 -16.82 15.73
CA VAL A 7 -1.02 -18.22 15.64
C VAL A 7 -0.58 -18.74 17.01
N LEU A 8 0.23 -17.97 17.74
CA LEU A 8 0.69 -18.35 19.08
C LEU A 8 -0.45 -18.47 20.11
N SER A 9 -1.51 -17.69 19.94
CA SER A 9 -2.62 -17.64 20.89
C SER A 9 -3.67 -18.74 20.71
N VAL A 10 -3.76 -19.34 19.52
CA VAL A 10 -4.86 -20.27 19.17
C VAL A 10 -4.41 -21.63 18.66
N ALA A 11 -3.16 -21.79 18.22
CA ALA A 11 -2.70 -23.06 17.68
C ALA A 11 -2.32 -24.04 18.79
N ASP A 12 -2.57 -25.32 18.56
CA ASP A 12 -2.00 -26.42 19.36
C ASP A 12 -0.62 -26.84 18.81
N ASP A 13 -0.50 -26.88 17.49
CA ASP A 13 0.72 -27.24 16.77
C ASP A 13 0.98 -26.25 15.64
N ILE A 14 2.26 -25.91 15.40
CA ILE A 14 2.67 -25.01 14.33
C ILE A 14 3.60 -25.77 13.36
N THR A 15 3.24 -25.77 12.07
CA THR A 15 4.11 -26.24 10.99
C THR A 15 4.42 -25.09 10.04
N VAL A 16 5.70 -24.84 9.78
CA VAL A 16 6.16 -23.78 8.89
C VAL A 16 6.52 -24.38 7.53
N ILE A 17 5.89 -23.86 6.48
CA ILE A 17 6.15 -24.24 5.08
C ILE A 17 6.80 -23.06 4.37
N ARG A 18 7.90 -23.34 3.66
CA ARG A 18 8.61 -22.36 2.83
C ARG A 18 9.00 -23.01 1.50
N ARG A 19 8.74 -22.30 0.39
CA ARG A 19 8.99 -22.78 -0.99
C ARG A 19 8.38 -24.17 -1.27
N GLY A 20 7.18 -24.42 -0.76
CA GLY A 20 6.46 -25.68 -0.98
C GLY A 20 6.95 -26.87 -0.15
N THR A 21 7.84 -26.65 0.81
CA THR A 21 8.38 -27.70 1.68
C THR A 21 8.24 -27.35 3.16
N THR A 22 8.02 -28.34 4.02
CA THR A 22 8.07 -28.16 5.48
C THR A 22 9.50 -27.83 5.90
N VAL A 23 9.70 -26.67 6.51
CA VAL A 23 11.02 -26.22 6.99
C VAL A 23 11.18 -26.33 8.50
N GLY A 24 10.09 -26.59 9.23
CA GLY A 24 10.14 -26.87 10.65
C GLY A 24 8.75 -26.95 11.27
N THR A 25 8.73 -27.39 12.53
CA THR A 25 7.58 -27.32 13.42
C THR A 25 7.96 -26.52 14.67
N ALA A 26 6.97 -25.98 15.35
CA ALA A 26 7.16 -25.23 16.58
C ALA A 26 6.00 -25.47 17.53
N ASP A 27 6.31 -25.49 18.82
CA ASP A 27 5.32 -25.55 19.89
C ASP A 27 4.96 -24.10 20.29
N PRO A 28 3.68 -23.70 20.20
CA PRO A 28 3.22 -22.36 20.55
C PRO A 28 3.53 -21.98 22.00
N ALA A 29 3.65 -22.94 22.93
CA ALA A 29 3.95 -22.68 24.33
C ALA A 29 5.41 -22.29 24.58
N THR A 30 6.33 -22.67 23.68
CA THR A 30 7.78 -22.46 23.88
C THR A 30 8.43 -21.58 22.82
N THR A 31 7.77 -21.38 21.68
CA THR A 31 8.29 -20.57 20.59
C THR A 31 7.91 -19.10 20.74
N THR A 32 8.59 -18.24 20.00
CA THR A 32 8.33 -16.79 19.99
C THR A 32 7.96 -16.32 18.59
N THR A 33 7.28 -15.18 18.51
CA THR A 33 6.97 -14.50 17.24
C THR A 33 8.22 -14.31 16.39
N LYS A 34 9.35 -13.93 17.01
CA LYS A 34 10.62 -13.73 16.30
C LYS A 34 11.13 -15.04 15.68
N GLN A 35 11.19 -16.13 16.47
CA GLN A 35 11.67 -17.43 15.99
C GLN A 35 10.77 -17.99 14.87
N LEU A 36 9.46 -17.86 15.00
CA LEU A 36 8.52 -18.25 13.94
C LEU A 36 8.73 -17.43 12.67
N ALA A 37 8.89 -16.11 12.79
CA ALA A 37 9.17 -15.24 11.66
C ALA A 37 10.50 -15.61 10.98
N GLU A 38 11.55 -15.89 11.75
CA GLU A 38 12.84 -16.34 11.25
C GLU A 38 12.73 -17.71 10.58
N LEU A 39 11.92 -18.65 11.07
CA LEU A 39 11.62 -19.90 10.37
C LEU A 39 10.89 -19.67 9.04
N MET A 40 9.95 -18.72 8.99
CA MET A 40 9.16 -18.40 7.79
C MET A 40 10.00 -17.73 6.70
N VAL A 41 10.86 -16.78 7.06
CA VAL A 41 11.78 -16.08 6.14
C VAL A 41 13.00 -16.98 5.83
N GLY A 42 13.45 -17.72 6.85
CA GLY A 42 14.63 -18.56 6.94
C GLY A 42 15.95 -17.82 6.75
N SER A 43 15.99 -16.62 7.34
CA SER A 43 17.17 -15.86 7.72
C SER A 43 16.88 -15.19 9.06
N GLU A 44 17.91 -14.72 9.76
CA GLU A 44 17.69 -13.82 10.90
C GLU A 44 16.91 -12.59 10.44
N LEU A 45 16.03 -12.10 11.31
CA LEU A 45 15.32 -10.87 11.04
C LEU A 45 16.27 -9.68 11.15
N PRO A 46 16.31 -8.78 10.15
CA PRO A 46 17.14 -7.60 10.25
C PRO A 46 16.68 -6.73 11.41
N SER A 47 17.64 -6.21 12.18
CA SER A 47 17.36 -5.17 13.16
C SER A 47 17.10 -3.86 12.42
N PRO A 48 16.06 -3.09 12.80
CA PRO A 48 15.88 -1.75 12.26
C PRO A 48 17.08 -0.89 12.68
N GLU A 49 17.83 -0.41 11.69
CA GLU A 49 18.91 0.53 11.90
C GLU A 49 18.50 1.89 11.32
N THR A 50 18.70 2.95 12.10
CA THR A 50 18.56 4.32 11.61
C THR A 50 19.72 4.63 10.68
N ARG A 51 19.44 4.77 9.39
CA ARG A 51 20.40 5.27 8.40
C ARG A 51 20.38 6.80 8.38
N GLU A 52 21.43 7.42 7.85
CA GLU A 52 21.36 8.85 7.51
C GLU A 52 20.18 9.11 6.56
N SER A 53 19.43 10.17 6.86
CA SER A 53 18.24 10.52 6.10
C SER A 53 18.61 10.97 4.69
N THR A 54 17.99 10.37 3.68
CA THR A 54 18.09 10.82 2.28
C THR A 54 17.03 11.86 1.93
N VAL A 55 16.23 12.29 2.90
CA VAL A 55 15.14 13.25 2.69
C VAL A 55 15.70 14.64 2.43
N THR A 56 15.18 15.31 1.41
CA THR A 56 15.54 16.70 1.08
C THR A 56 14.40 17.65 1.46
N ASP A 57 14.64 18.97 1.41
CA ASP A 57 13.59 19.99 1.63
C ASP A 57 12.75 20.28 0.37
N VAL A 58 12.96 19.55 -0.72
CA VAL A 58 12.26 19.77 -1.99
C VAL A 58 10.92 19.02 -1.98
N PRO A 59 9.76 19.70 -2.00
CA PRO A 59 8.48 19.02 -2.05
C PRO A 59 8.32 18.28 -3.38
N MET A 60 7.92 17.01 -3.32
CA MET A 60 7.66 16.17 -4.49
C MET A 60 6.16 15.98 -4.73
N LEU A 61 5.38 15.77 -3.67
CA LEU A 61 3.93 15.67 -3.75
C LEU A 61 3.33 16.56 -2.67
N ARG A 62 2.44 17.47 -3.04
CA ARG A 62 1.67 18.28 -2.11
C ARG A 62 0.20 18.01 -2.30
N VAL A 63 -0.47 17.69 -1.21
CA VAL A 63 -1.92 17.51 -1.13
C VAL A 63 -2.45 18.57 -0.20
N LYS A 64 -3.43 19.34 -0.64
CA LYS A 64 -4.04 20.40 0.15
C LYS A 64 -5.56 20.31 0.07
N ASP A 65 -6.21 20.27 1.23
CA ASP A 65 -7.66 20.32 1.38
C ASP A 65 -8.41 19.31 0.49
N LEU A 66 -7.81 18.12 0.26
CA LEU A 66 -8.36 17.10 -0.62
C LEU A 66 -9.67 16.56 -0.05
N ALA A 67 -10.73 16.69 -0.85
CA ALA A 67 -12.07 16.27 -0.49
C ALA A 67 -12.64 15.29 -1.51
N LEU A 68 -13.38 14.30 -1.02
CA LEU A 68 -14.05 13.30 -1.84
C LEU A 68 -15.25 12.76 -1.08
N THR A 69 -16.34 12.61 -1.79
CA THR A 69 -17.62 12.09 -1.33
C THR A 69 -17.97 10.82 -2.11
N VAL A 70 -18.74 9.94 -1.47
CA VAL A 70 -19.29 8.74 -2.10
C VAL A 70 -20.79 8.73 -1.82
N THR A 71 -21.56 8.34 -2.84
CA THR A 71 -22.99 8.07 -2.68
C THR A 71 -23.17 6.57 -2.45
N ASP A 72 -23.70 6.20 -1.29
CA ASP A 72 -24.02 4.82 -0.95
C ASP A 72 -25.27 4.34 -1.73
N PRO A 73 -25.53 3.03 -1.82
CA PRO A 73 -26.66 2.48 -2.60
C PRO A 73 -28.05 2.98 -2.17
N ASP A 74 -28.20 3.48 -0.94
CA ASP A 74 -29.43 4.06 -0.41
C ASP A 74 -29.59 5.55 -0.76
N GLY A 75 -28.64 6.13 -1.49
CA GLY A 75 -28.62 7.53 -1.89
C GLY A 75 -27.98 8.47 -0.86
N THR A 76 -27.50 7.96 0.27
CA THR A 76 -26.79 8.77 1.26
C THR A 76 -25.44 9.22 0.70
N VAL A 77 -25.18 10.53 0.72
CA VAL A 77 -23.87 11.09 0.38
C VAL A 77 -23.05 11.22 1.65
N ARG A 78 -21.85 10.65 1.65
CA ARG A 78 -20.92 10.74 2.78
C ARG A 78 -19.54 11.21 2.33
N ASP A 79 -18.89 12.00 3.17
CA ASP A 79 -17.50 12.39 3.00
C ASP A 79 -16.60 11.18 3.30
N VAL A 80 -15.81 10.76 2.31
CA VAL A 80 -14.75 9.75 2.50
C VAL A 80 -13.38 10.39 2.71
N LEU A 81 -13.16 11.58 2.13
CA LEU A 81 -12.01 12.44 2.42
C LEU A 81 -12.54 13.83 2.78
N ALA A 82 -12.18 14.33 3.96
CA ALA A 82 -12.68 15.60 4.50
C ALA A 82 -11.54 16.61 4.70
N GLY A 83 -10.99 17.12 3.60
CA GLY A 83 -9.93 18.15 3.64
C GLY A 83 -8.56 17.60 4.01
N VAL A 84 -8.15 16.47 3.42
CA VAL A 84 -6.86 15.84 3.70
C VAL A 84 -5.72 16.70 3.15
N GLY A 85 -4.66 16.89 3.94
CA GLY A 85 -3.49 17.67 3.53
C GLY A 85 -2.18 17.11 4.08
N PHE A 86 -1.18 17.00 3.22
CA PHE A 86 0.18 16.59 3.57
C PHE A 86 1.16 16.96 2.45
N THR A 87 2.46 16.92 2.73
CA THR A 87 3.52 17.08 1.74
C THR A 87 4.52 15.95 1.89
N ILE A 88 4.92 15.36 0.77
CA ILE A 88 6.01 14.37 0.68
C ILE A 88 7.17 15.04 -0.04
N HIS A 89 8.34 15.03 0.58
CA HIS A 89 9.57 15.59 0.00
C HIS A 89 10.35 14.56 -0.81
N LYS A 90 11.25 15.00 -1.69
CA LYS A 90 12.11 14.09 -2.48
C LYS A 90 12.98 13.26 -1.52
N GLY A 91 12.84 11.93 -1.63
CA GLY A 91 13.53 10.95 -0.78
C GLY A 91 12.77 10.56 0.51
N GLU A 92 11.60 11.15 0.76
CA GLU A 92 10.76 10.85 1.92
C GLU A 92 9.86 9.63 1.70
N VAL A 93 9.69 8.83 2.75
CA VAL A 93 8.71 7.75 2.81
C VAL A 93 7.65 8.14 3.84
N LEU A 94 6.46 8.50 3.37
CA LEU A 94 5.31 8.80 4.23
C LEU A 94 4.49 7.54 4.47
N GLY A 95 4.30 7.18 5.74
CA GLY A 95 3.36 6.13 6.15
C GLY A 95 1.99 6.72 6.51
N ILE A 96 0.92 6.19 5.93
CA ILE A 96 -0.46 6.51 6.30
C ILE A 96 -1.09 5.26 6.92
N ALA A 97 -1.64 5.40 8.12
CA ALA A 97 -2.26 4.32 8.88
C ALA A 97 -3.66 4.72 9.34
N GLY A 98 -4.54 3.73 9.46
CA GLY A 98 -5.96 3.89 9.75
C GLY A 98 -6.67 2.54 9.69
N VAL A 99 -7.88 2.48 10.22
CA VAL A 99 -8.71 1.27 10.17
C VAL A 99 -9.42 1.16 8.83
N GLU A 100 -9.85 -0.06 8.49
CA GLU A 100 -10.63 -0.32 7.29
C GLU A 100 -11.85 0.61 7.20
N GLY A 101 -12.06 1.21 6.03
CA GLY A 101 -13.16 2.16 5.79
C GLY A 101 -12.81 3.63 6.04
N ASN A 102 -11.60 3.97 6.51
CA ASN A 102 -11.20 5.37 6.75
C ASN A 102 -10.71 6.13 5.49
N GLY A 103 -11.04 5.67 4.29
CA GLY A 103 -10.72 6.41 3.06
C GLY A 103 -9.29 6.21 2.52
N GLN A 104 -8.54 5.22 2.99
CA GLN A 104 -7.16 4.97 2.52
C GLN A 104 -7.12 4.59 1.04
N THR A 105 -7.97 3.65 0.62
CA THR A 105 -8.09 3.24 -0.77
C THR A 105 -8.54 4.41 -1.63
N GLU A 106 -9.55 5.15 -1.19
CA GLU A 106 -10.09 6.33 -1.86
C GLU A 106 -9.06 7.46 -2.01
N LEU A 107 -8.22 7.68 -0.98
CA LEU A 107 -7.10 8.61 -1.04
C LEU A 107 -6.13 8.22 -2.14
N ILE A 108 -5.70 6.95 -2.18
CA ILE A 108 -4.76 6.48 -3.21
C ILE A 108 -5.40 6.52 -4.60
N GLU A 109 -6.67 6.16 -4.73
CA GLU A 109 -7.41 6.25 -5.99
C GLU A 109 -7.52 7.69 -6.50
N ALA A 110 -7.77 8.67 -5.63
CA ALA A 110 -7.77 10.10 -5.97
C ALA A 110 -6.38 10.60 -6.39
N LEU A 111 -5.32 10.19 -5.68
CA LEU A 111 -3.94 10.53 -6.03
C LEU A 111 -3.53 9.93 -7.39
N MET A 112 -4.04 8.74 -7.72
CA MET A 112 -3.83 8.08 -9.02
C MET A 112 -4.76 8.60 -10.12
N GLY A 113 -5.70 9.49 -9.81
CA GLY A 113 -6.69 10.00 -10.76
C GLY A 113 -7.68 8.93 -11.24
N MET A 114 -7.88 7.87 -10.44
CA MET A 114 -8.93 6.87 -10.67
C MET A 114 -10.30 7.36 -10.16
N ARG A 115 -10.28 8.31 -9.23
CA ARG A 115 -11.43 9.11 -8.81
C ARG A 115 -11.11 10.58 -8.98
N ASP A 116 -12.09 11.33 -9.47
CA ASP A 116 -12.01 12.79 -9.47
C ASP A 116 -12.35 13.32 -8.07
N PRO A 117 -11.48 14.11 -7.43
CA PRO A 117 -11.78 14.71 -6.14
C PRO A 117 -12.85 15.80 -6.29
N ASP A 118 -13.68 15.94 -5.26
CA ASP A 118 -14.71 17.00 -5.18
C ASP A 118 -14.09 18.37 -4.87
N GLY A 119 -12.86 18.37 -4.32
CA GLY A 119 -12.12 19.59 -4.02
C GLY A 119 -10.69 19.32 -3.55
N GLY A 120 -9.96 20.43 -3.34
CA GLY A 120 -8.55 20.41 -2.96
C GLY A 120 -7.62 20.44 -4.17
N VAL A 121 -6.32 20.40 -3.88
CA VAL A 121 -5.26 20.48 -4.90
C VAL A 121 -4.21 19.40 -4.66
N ILE A 122 -3.85 18.68 -5.73
CA ILE A 122 -2.77 17.71 -5.78
C ILE A 122 -1.72 18.25 -6.74
N THR A 123 -0.53 18.57 -6.21
CA THR A 123 0.61 19.05 -6.97
C THR A 123 1.72 18.01 -6.95
N LEU A 124 2.20 17.60 -8.13
CA LEU A 124 3.37 16.73 -8.29
C LEU A 124 4.52 17.56 -8.86
N ASP A 125 5.62 17.65 -8.12
CA ASP A 125 6.71 18.61 -8.31
C ASP A 125 6.16 20.05 -8.40
N THR A 126 6.02 20.60 -9.62
CA THR A 126 5.44 21.93 -9.88
C THR A 126 4.06 21.89 -10.53
N ASP A 127 3.61 20.71 -10.97
CA ASP A 127 2.42 20.58 -11.81
C ASP A 127 1.19 20.26 -10.99
N ASP A 128 0.12 21.04 -11.18
CA ASP A 128 -1.21 20.69 -10.67
C ASP A 128 -1.76 19.50 -11.48
N ILE A 129 -1.91 18.38 -10.79
CA ILE A 129 -2.42 17.14 -11.36
C ILE A 129 -3.83 16.81 -10.88
N SER A 130 -4.51 17.69 -10.12
CA SER A 130 -5.78 17.43 -9.43
C SER A 130 -6.84 16.75 -10.31
N HIS A 131 -6.92 17.18 -11.58
CA HIS A 131 -7.82 16.62 -12.60
C HIS A 131 -7.07 16.07 -13.83
N SER A 132 -5.77 15.80 -13.69
CA SER A 132 -5.02 15.13 -14.75
C SER A 132 -5.41 13.65 -14.85
N PRO A 133 -5.59 13.09 -16.06
CA PRO A 133 -5.90 11.67 -16.24
C PRO A 133 -4.83 10.75 -15.64
N THR A 134 -5.22 9.55 -15.21
CA THR A 134 -4.30 8.53 -14.66
C THR A 134 -3.07 8.30 -15.54
N ARG A 135 -3.23 8.25 -16.87
CA ARG A 135 -2.10 8.07 -17.79
C ARG A 135 -1.04 9.16 -17.62
N LYS A 136 -1.43 10.43 -17.61
CA LYS A 136 -0.51 11.57 -17.46
C LYS A 136 0.21 11.52 -16.10
N ARG A 137 -0.50 11.12 -15.04
CA ARG A 137 0.10 10.94 -13.71
C ARG A 137 1.17 9.84 -13.70
N ARG A 138 0.92 8.73 -14.41
CA ARG A 138 1.91 7.64 -14.56
C ARG A 138 3.10 8.05 -15.42
N GLU A 139 2.88 8.76 -16.52
CA GLU A 139 3.93 9.33 -17.38
C GLU A 139 4.81 10.34 -16.61
N ALA A 140 4.23 11.08 -15.66
CA ALA A 140 4.95 11.96 -14.75
C ALA A 140 5.74 11.23 -13.64
N GLY A 141 5.72 9.90 -13.62
CA GLY A 141 6.54 9.07 -12.74
C GLY A 141 5.83 8.48 -11.52
N ILE A 142 4.50 8.62 -11.40
CA ILE A 142 3.77 7.98 -10.30
C ILE A 142 3.60 6.47 -10.57
N GLY A 143 4.17 5.65 -9.70
CA GLY A 143 3.95 4.21 -9.64
C GLY A 143 2.85 3.84 -8.65
N TYR A 144 2.06 2.82 -8.97
CA TYR A 144 1.01 2.29 -8.10
C TYR A 144 1.17 0.79 -7.93
N ILE A 145 1.15 0.35 -6.68
CA ILE A 145 1.12 -1.05 -6.30
C ILE A 145 -0.21 -1.27 -5.56
N PRO A 146 -1.17 -1.98 -6.16
CA PRO A 146 -2.48 -2.16 -5.55
C PRO A 146 -2.41 -3.08 -4.33
N GLU A 147 -3.30 -2.82 -3.36
CA GLU A 147 -3.47 -3.67 -2.18
C GLU A 147 -3.93 -5.10 -2.56
N ASP A 148 -4.90 -5.19 -3.49
CA ASP A 148 -5.35 -6.45 -4.07
C ASP A 148 -4.69 -6.66 -5.43
N ARG A 149 -3.58 -7.40 -5.41
CA ARG A 149 -2.85 -7.76 -6.63
C ARG A 149 -3.66 -8.65 -7.57
N HIS A 150 -4.57 -9.50 -7.09
CA HIS A 150 -5.33 -10.40 -7.95
C HIS A 150 -6.41 -9.64 -8.71
N ARG A 151 -7.05 -8.68 -8.04
CA ARG A 151 -8.12 -7.89 -8.63
C ARG A 151 -7.61 -6.76 -9.52
N HIS A 152 -6.53 -6.08 -9.11
CA HIS A 152 -6.08 -4.84 -9.77
C HIS A 152 -4.66 -4.91 -10.35
N GLY A 153 -3.86 -5.92 -9.96
CA GLY A 153 -2.43 -5.98 -10.30
C GLY A 153 -2.07 -6.94 -11.43
N VAL A 154 -2.90 -7.95 -11.72
CA VAL A 154 -2.60 -9.01 -12.69
C VAL A 154 -3.83 -9.40 -13.51
N LEU A 155 -3.59 -9.85 -14.73
CA LEU A 155 -4.57 -10.53 -15.58
C LEU A 155 -4.48 -12.03 -15.30
N LEU A 156 -5.36 -12.55 -14.44
CA LEU A 156 -5.34 -13.95 -13.99
C LEU A 156 -5.48 -14.96 -15.12
N ASP A 157 -6.29 -14.64 -16.13
CA ASP A 157 -6.54 -15.52 -17.27
C ASP A 157 -5.48 -15.38 -18.39
N ALA A 158 -4.51 -14.47 -18.21
CA ALA A 158 -3.46 -14.20 -19.20
C ALA A 158 -2.13 -14.89 -18.83
N PRO A 159 -1.31 -15.26 -19.82
CA PRO A 159 0.01 -15.82 -19.56
C PRO A 159 0.95 -14.83 -18.86
N LEU A 160 1.99 -15.37 -18.20
CA LEU A 160 2.95 -14.58 -17.41
C LEU A 160 3.68 -13.50 -18.22
N TRP A 161 3.96 -13.76 -19.50
CA TRP A 161 4.67 -12.79 -20.34
C TRP A 161 3.83 -11.53 -20.60
N GLU A 162 2.50 -11.66 -20.65
CA GLU A 162 1.58 -10.54 -20.83
C GLU A 162 1.49 -9.72 -19.53
N ASN A 163 1.36 -10.41 -18.40
CA ASN A 163 1.44 -9.78 -17.07
C ASN A 163 2.77 -9.05 -16.85
N ARG A 164 3.88 -9.53 -17.43
CA ARG A 164 5.21 -8.89 -17.31
C ARG A 164 5.29 -7.54 -18.04
N ILE A 165 4.60 -7.39 -19.17
CA ILE A 165 4.56 -6.14 -19.92
C ILE A 165 3.43 -5.22 -19.44
N LEU A 166 2.51 -5.75 -18.63
CA LEU A 166 1.42 -5.00 -18.02
C LEU A 166 1.97 -3.82 -17.21
N GLY A 167 1.44 -2.64 -17.47
CA GLY A 167 1.88 -1.43 -16.80
C GLY A 167 3.09 -0.73 -17.42
N HIS A 168 3.62 -1.19 -18.56
CA HIS A 168 4.54 -0.35 -19.33
C HIS A 168 3.81 0.89 -19.84
N VAL A 169 4.42 2.06 -19.67
CA VAL A 169 3.90 3.34 -20.13
C VAL A 169 4.86 3.78 -21.23
N THR A 170 4.34 3.97 -22.44
CA THR A 170 5.11 4.42 -23.62
C THR A 170 5.27 5.93 -23.64
#